data_AF-A0A7G9YI75-F1
#
_entry.id   AF-A0A7G9YI75-F1
#
_cell.length_a   1.000
_cell.length_b   1.000
_cell.length_c   1.000
_cell.angle_alpha   90.00
_cell.angle_beta   90.00
_cell.angle_gamma   90.00
#
_symmetry.space_group_name_H-M   'P 1'
#
loop_
_entity.id
_entity.type
_entity.pdbx_description
1 polymer ?
#
loop_
_entity_poly.entity_id
_entity_poly.type
_entity_poly.pdbx_seq_one_letter_code
_entity_poly.pdbx_strand_id
1 'polypeptide(L)' 'MPLGLILCAEKSCERMELLRLEEGGMYVTEYLTDLPPRHLLEAKLHEAIRLAREQIAVREGVE' A
#
# COMPACT_ATOMS: atom_id res chain seq x y z
N MET A 1 16.25 -1.88 -1.21
CA MET A 1 15.92 -0.47 -0.88
C MET A 1 14.61 -0.48 -0.11
N PRO A 2 14.57 -0.03 1.16
CA PRO A 2 13.36 -0.12 1.98
C PRO A 2 12.32 0.93 1.55
N LEU A 3 11.05 0.52 1.48
CA LEU A 3 9.91 1.41 1.26
C LEU A 3 9.26 1.71 2.62
N GLY A 4 9.23 2.98 3.01
CA GLY A 4 8.50 3.44 4.19
C GLY A 4 7.08 3.82 3.82
N LEU A 5 6.08 3.16 4.42
CA LEU A 5 4.66 3.51 4.28
C LEU A 5 4.20 4.27 5.53
N ILE A 6 3.70 5.49 5.36
CA ILE A 6 3.08 6.27 6.44
C ILE A 6 1.58 6.36 6.13
N LEU A 7 0.75 5.81 7.02
CA LEU A 7 -0.71 5.85 6.91
C LEU A 7 -1.25 6.98 7.78
N CYS A 8 -1.68 8.07 7.16
CA CYS A 8 -2.34 9.17 7.86
C CYS A 8 -3.86 8.93 7.89
N ALA A 9 -4.46 8.93 9.08
CA ALA A 9 -5.90 8.77 9.27
C ALA A 9 -6.72 9.96 8.72
N GLU A 10 -6.06 11.08 8.44
CA GLU A 10 -6.63 12.31 7.90
C GLU A 10 -5.68 12.84 6.80
N LYS A 11 -6.23 13.28 5.66
CA LYS A 11 -5.48 13.86 4.54
C LYS A 11 -5.02 15.29 4.87
N SER A 12 -4.15 15.45 5.87
CA SER A 12 -3.59 16.77 6.22
C SER A 12 -2.32 17.04 5.42
N CYS A 13 -2.45 17.55 4.19
CA CYS A 13 -1.29 17.96 3.36
C CYS A 13 -0.39 18.99 4.08
N GLU A 14 -0.95 19.89 4.89
CA GLU A 14 -0.19 20.87 5.71
C GLU A 14 0.85 20.21 6.63
N ARG A 15 0.57 19.00 7.15
CA ARG A 15 1.53 18.29 8.02
C ARG A 15 2.67 17.63 7.26
N MET A 16 2.53 17.39 5.96
CA MET A 16 3.59 16.78 5.14
C MET A 16 4.66 17.79 4.71
N GLU A 17 4.27 19.04 4.46
CA GLU A 17 5.19 20.14 4.15
C GLU A 17 6.14 20.46 5.32
N LEU A 18 5.64 20.45 6.57
CA LEU A 18 6.45 20.71 7.76
C LEU A 18 7.53 19.63 7.99
N LEU A 19 7.26 18.39 7.59
CA LEU A 19 8.17 17.25 7.75
C LEU A 19 9.25 17.19 6.66
N ARG A 20 9.24 18.09 5.66
CA ARG A 20 10.21 18.14 4.53
C ARG A 20 10.41 16.78 3.86
N LEU A 21 9.38 15.94 3.81
CA LEU A 21 9.50 14.56 3.30
C LEU A 21 9.88 14.53 1.82
N GLU A 22 9.59 15.59 1.06
CA GLU A 22 10.01 15.76 -0.33
C GLU A 22 11.53 15.98 -0.47
N GLU A 23 12.20 16.61 0.50
CA GLU A 23 13.65 16.86 0.46
C GLU A 23 14.47 15.60 0.83
N GLY A 24 13.84 14.58 1.44
CA GLY A 24 14.48 13.36 1.93
C GLY A 24 14.48 12.15 0.98
N GLY A 25 14.00 12.30 -0.26
CA GLY A 25 13.88 11.20 -1.22
C GLY A 25 12.72 10.23 -0.93
N MET A 26 11.76 10.63 -0.09
CA MET A 26 10.51 9.89 0.13
C MET A 26 9.43 10.44 -0.81
N TYR A 27 8.97 9.61 -1.76
CA TYR A 27 7.90 9.98 -2.67
C TYR A 27 6.56 9.91 -1.95
N VAL A 28 5.96 11.08 -1.74
CA VAL A 28 4.63 11.21 -1.14
C VAL A 28 3.59 11.13 -2.26
N THR A 29 2.84 10.03 -2.31
CA THR A 29 1.73 9.88 -3.26
C THR A 29 0.41 10.16 -2.56
N GLU A 30 -0.49 10.87 -3.25
CA GLU A 30 -1.87 10.92 -2.82
C GLU A 30 -2.50 9.54 -2.92
N TYR A 31 -3.40 9.24 -1.97
CA TYR A 31 -4.18 8.02 -2.01
C TYR A 31 -5.12 8.04 -3.22
N LEU A 32 -5.36 6.87 -3.82
CA LEU A 32 -6.37 6.70 -4.87
C LEU A 32 -7.74 7.00 -4.25
N THR A 33 -8.24 8.23 -4.39
CA THR A 33 -9.56 8.62 -3.85
C THR A 33 -10.70 7.98 -4.63
N ASP A 34 -10.42 7.57 -5.87
CA ASP A 34 -11.36 6.90 -6.74
C ASP A 34 -11.06 5.42 -6.85
N LEU A 35 -12.10 4.61 -6.77
CA LEU A 35 -11.99 3.17 -6.90
C LEU A 35 -11.65 2.80 -8.36
N PRO A 36 -10.71 1.87 -8.61
CA PRO A 36 -10.47 1.38 -9.96
C PRO A 36 -11.75 0.70 -10.52
N PRO A 37 -11.87 0.57 -11.86
CA PRO A 37 -12.99 -0.10 -12.48
C PRO A 37 -13.25 -1.48 -11.86
N ARG A 38 -14.52 -1.85 -11.69
CA ARG A 38 -14.93 -3.03 -10.92
C ARG A 38 -14.20 -4.32 -11.32
N HIS A 39 -14.05 -4.55 -12.63
CA HIS A 39 -13.37 -5.74 -13.15
C HIS A 39 -11.89 -5.80 -12.75
N LEU A 40 -11.21 -4.65 -12.72
CA LEU A 40 -9.80 -4.56 -12.34
C LEU A 40 -9.63 -4.78 -10.83
N LEU A 41 -10.53 -4.20 -10.03
CA LEU A 41 -10.54 -4.41 -8.59
C LEU A 41 -10.75 -5.89 -8.24
N GLU A 42 -11.74 -6.53 -8.85
CA GLU A 42 -12.06 -7.94 -8.65
C GLU A 42 -10.86 -8.84 -8.97
N ALA A 43 -10.22 -8.60 -10.13
CA ALA A 43 -9.02 -9.34 -10.52
C ALA A 43 -7.87 -9.17 -9.52
N LYS A 44 -7.64 -7.94 -9.04
CA LYS A 44 -6.58 -7.64 -8.06
C LYS A 44 -6.85 -8.28 -6.70
N LEU A 45 -8.10 -8.31 -6.26
CA LEU A 45 -8.50 -8.95 -5.00
C LEU A 45 -8.33 -10.46 -5.06
N HIS A 46 -8.79 -11.11 -6.15
CA HIS A 46 -8.58 -12.55 -6.34
C HIS A 46 -7.10 -12.91 -6.33
N GLU A 47 -6.27 -12.12 -7.00
CA GLU A 47 -4.83 -12.33 -7.03
C GLU A 47 -4.19 -12.15 -5.65
N ALA A 48 -4.59 -11.12 -4.89
CA ALA A 48 -4.12 -10.90 -3.54
C ALA A 48 -4.46 -12.07 -2.60
N ILE A 49 -5.67 -12.62 -2.71
CA ILE A 49 -6.09 -13.80 -1.94
C ILE A 49 -5.25 -15.03 -2.31
N ARG A 50 -5.00 -15.26 -3.61
CA ARG A 50 -4.16 -16.37 -4.09
C ARG A 50 -2.76 -16.29 -3.48
N LEU A 51 -2.12 -15.12 -3.58
CA LEU A 51 -0.79 -14.88 -3.03
C LEU A 51 -0.74 -15.05 -1.50
N ALA A 52 -1.77 -14.57 -0.78
CA ALA A 52 -1.84 -14.72 0.67
C ALA A 52 -1.94 -16.20 1.07
N ARG A 53 -2.75 -16.99 0.37
CA ARG A 53 -2.87 -18.44 0.59
C ARG A 53 -1.54 -19.16 0.35
N GLU A 54 -0.83 -18.80 -0.71
CA GLU A 54 0.49 -19.37 -1.02
C GLU A 54 1.51 -19.06 0.09
N GLN A 55 1.54 -17.83 0.59
CA GLN A 55 2.42 -17.45 1.70
C GLN A 55 2.09 -18.20 2.99
N ILE A 56 0.80 -18.40 3.29
CA ILE A 56 0.36 -19.18 4.46
C ILE A 56 0.81 -20.64 4.29
N ALA A 57 0.55 -21.26 3.14
CA ALA A 57 0.94 -22.64 2.88
C ALA A 57 2.46 -22.85 2.96
N VAL A 58 3.26 -21.90 2.45
CA VAL A 58 4.73 -21.93 2.61
C VAL A 58 5.13 -21.84 4.07
N ARG A 59 4.42 -21.06 4.89
CA ARG A 59 4.70 -20.91 6.31
C ARG A 59 4.24 -22.11 7.15
N GLU A 60 3.14 -22.76 6.79
CA GLU A 60 2.65 -24.00 7.42
C GLU A 60 3.48 -25.23 7.03
N GLY A 61 4.11 -25.24 5.85
CA GLY A 61 5.01 -26.32 5.41
C GLY A 61 6.44 -26.24 5.96
N VAL A 62 6.74 -25.27 6.83
CA VAL A 62 8.06 -25.07 7.48
C VAL A 62 8.02 -25.52 8.96
N GLU A 63 6.90 -26.07 9.43
CA GLU A 63 6.76 -26.73 10.74
C GLU A 63 7.07 -28.24 10.70
#